data_AF-A0A1K2HUP0-F1
#
_entry.id   AF-A0A1K2HUP0-F1
#
_cell.length_a   1.000
_cell.length_b   1.000
_cell.length_c   1.000
_cell.angle_alpha   90.00
_cell.angle_beta   90.00
_cell.angle_gamma   90.00
#
_symmetry.space_group_name_H-M   'P 1'
#
loop_
_entity.id
_entity.type
_entity.pdbx_description
1 polymer ?
#
loop_
_entity_poly.entity_id
_entity_poly.type
_entity_poly.pdbx_seq_one_letter_code
_entity_poly.pdbx_strand_id
1 'polypeptide(L)'
;MAVVGEKRHFRTCARGASAVEFALILPVFLFLVMGSLAYGLYLAASHSLQQLAADAARASVAGLSDAERINLATGFIDRNAAVYPLLGLGAVGVEAGPSASEANQFLVTLTYDASALPIWNLGVPLPGPGKAIRHRATIRNGGA
;
A
#
# COMPACT_ATOMS: atom_id res chain seq x y z
N MET A 1 -35.26 -10.52 62.56
CA MET A 1 -33.89 -9.94 62.53
C MET A 1 -33.03 -10.87 61.68
N ALA A 2 -32.95 -10.64 60.36
CA ALA A 2 -32.20 -11.51 59.45
C ALA A 2 -31.72 -10.71 58.23
N VAL A 3 -30.42 -10.36 58.19
CA VAL A 3 -29.68 -10.08 56.94
C VAL A 3 -28.19 -10.40 57.17
N VAL A 4 -27.80 -11.67 57.15
CA VAL A 4 -26.39 -12.08 57.00
C VAL A 4 -26.37 -13.31 56.10
N GLY A 5 -26.16 -13.12 54.79
CA GLY A 5 -26.14 -14.27 53.87
C GLY A 5 -25.61 -14.04 52.45
N GLU A 6 -25.42 -12.81 51.98
CA GLU A 6 -25.25 -12.59 50.52
C GLU A 6 -23.81 -12.37 50.04
N LYS A 7 -22.85 -12.12 50.94
CA LYS A 7 -21.50 -11.65 50.53
C LYS A 7 -20.51 -12.76 50.10
N ARG A 8 -20.85 -14.05 50.28
CA ARG A 8 -19.90 -15.16 50.14
C ARG A 8 -19.84 -15.78 48.73
N HIS A 9 -20.84 -15.52 47.88
CA HIS A 9 -20.97 -16.15 46.57
C HIS A 9 -20.25 -15.39 45.42
N PHE A 10 -19.89 -14.12 45.62
CA PHE A 10 -19.17 -13.31 44.62
C PHE A 10 -17.73 -13.77 44.41
N ARG A 11 -17.03 -14.23 45.46
CA ARG A 11 -15.60 -14.61 45.39
C ARG A 11 -15.32 -15.94 44.69
N THR A 12 -16.34 -16.79 44.51
CA THR A 12 -16.24 -18.10 43.85
C THR A 12 -16.89 -18.14 42.46
N CYS A 13 -17.42 -17.01 41.99
CA CYS A 13 -18.17 -16.96 40.74
C CYS A 13 -17.21 -16.86 39.53
N ALA A 14 -16.89 -18.00 38.91
CA ALA A 14 -16.02 -18.09 37.72
C ALA A 14 -16.70 -17.66 36.40
N ARG A 15 -18.00 -17.33 36.44
CA ARG A 15 -18.83 -17.02 35.25
C ARG A 15 -18.39 -15.76 34.48
N GLY A 16 -17.49 -14.95 35.03
CA GLY A 16 -16.92 -13.77 34.37
C GLY A 16 -15.45 -13.88 33.99
N ALA A 17 -14.77 -15.01 34.27
CA ALA A 17 -13.34 -15.16 34.02
C ALA A 17 -13.00 -15.03 32.53
N SER A 18 -13.78 -15.65 31.65
CA SER A 18 -13.60 -15.56 30.19
C SER A 18 -13.77 -14.14 29.64
N ALA A 19 -14.67 -13.33 30.23
CA ALA A 19 -14.85 -11.94 29.83
C ALA A 19 -13.62 -11.09 30.16
N VAL A 20 -12.97 -11.37 31.30
CA VAL A 20 -11.72 -10.70 31.70
C VAL A 20 -10.55 -11.13 30.82
N GLU A 21 -10.41 -12.42 30.54
CA GLU A 21 -9.39 -12.95 29.63
C GLU A 21 -9.52 -12.35 28.22
N PHE A 22 -10.75 -12.26 27.71
CA PHE A 22 -11.04 -11.62 26.43
C PHE A 22 -10.69 -10.13 26.44
N ALA A 23 -11.04 -9.40 27.50
CA ALA A 23 -10.72 -7.97 27.62
C ALA A 23 -9.22 -7.69 27.63
N LEU A 24 -8.39 -8.64 28.09
CA LEU A 24 -6.93 -8.53 28.07
C LEU A 24 -6.34 -8.83 26.68
N ILE A 25 -6.89 -9.81 25.96
CA ILE A 25 -6.36 -10.24 24.65
C ILE A 25 -6.87 -9.34 23.52
N LEU A 26 -8.11 -8.89 23.59
CA LEU A 26 -8.79 -8.13 22.54
C LEU A 26 -7.98 -6.90 22.06
N PRO A 27 -7.41 -6.05 22.93
CA PRO A 27 -6.64 -4.89 22.47
C PRO A 27 -5.44 -5.26 21.61
N VAL A 28 -4.71 -6.32 21.98
CA VAL A 28 -3.55 -6.82 21.22
C VAL A 28 -4.03 -7.43 19.90
N PHE A 29 -5.11 -8.22 19.94
CA PHE A 29 -5.69 -8.80 18.73
C PHE A 29 -6.14 -7.71 17.74
N LEU A 30 -6.87 -6.70 18.20
CA LEU A 30 -7.29 -5.58 17.35
C LEU A 30 -6.09 -4.79 16.81
N PHE A 31 -5.06 -4.58 17.62
CA PHE A 31 -3.82 -3.94 17.16
C PHE A 31 -3.17 -4.71 16.01
N LEU A 32 -3.09 -6.04 16.11
CA LEU A 32 -2.54 -6.90 15.06
C LEU A 32 -3.41 -6.89 13.80
N VAL A 33 -4.74 -6.98 13.95
CA VAL A 33 -5.67 -6.96 12.80
C VAL A 33 -5.61 -5.61 12.10
N MET A 34 -5.71 -4.49 12.83
CA MET A 34 -5.63 -3.14 12.26
C MET A 34 -4.26 -2.89 11.60
N GLY A 35 -3.18 -3.34 12.24
CA GLY A 35 -1.83 -3.28 11.66
C GLY A 35 -1.74 -4.07 10.35
N SER A 36 -2.24 -5.31 10.33
CA SER A 36 -2.22 -6.15 9.13
C SER A 36 -3.02 -5.54 7.97
N LEU A 37 -4.17 -4.92 8.25
CA LEU A 37 -4.98 -4.22 7.24
C LEU A 37 -4.26 -2.98 6.72
N ALA A 38 -3.65 -2.19 7.61
CA ALA A 38 -2.91 -1.00 7.24
C ALA A 38 -1.72 -1.33 6.32
N TYR A 39 -0.89 -2.29 6.71
CA TYR A 39 0.23 -2.73 5.87
C TYR A 39 -0.23 -3.44 4.60
N GLY A 40 -1.31 -4.21 4.65
CA GLY A 40 -1.89 -4.86 3.48
C GLY A 40 -2.30 -3.86 2.39
N LEU A 41 -2.98 -2.77 2.78
CA LEU A 41 -3.36 -1.70 1.84
C LEU A 41 -2.13 -0.97 1.27
N TYR A 42 -1.13 -0.68 2.11
CA TYR A 42 0.09 -0.02 1.65
C TYR A 42 0.87 -0.89 0.65
N LEU A 43 1.07 -2.18 0.97
CA LEU A 43 1.76 -3.13 0.10
C LEU A 43 0.99 -3.36 -1.21
N ALA A 44 -0.34 -3.45 -1.15
CA ALA A 44 -1.17 -3.57 -2.34
C ALA A 44 -1.01 -2.37 -3.28
N ALA A 45 -1.01 -1.14 -2.75
CA ALA A 45 -0.76 0.08 -3.54
C ALA A 45 0.68 0.09 -4.11
N SER A 46 1.67 -0.28 -3.30
CA SER A 46 3.07 -0.38 -3.72
C SER A 46 3.27 -1.37 -4.88
N HIS A 47 2.72 -2.57 -4.76
CA HIS A 47 2.79 -3.58 -5.83
C HIS A 47 2.04 -3.15 -7.08
N SER A 48 0.88 -2.51 -6.92
CA SER A 48 0.12 -1.95 -8.05
C SER A 48 0.95 -0.92 -8.83
N LEU A 49 1.62 0.00 -8.11
CA LEU A 49 2.49 1.00 -8.72
C LEU A 49 3.69 0.37 -9.43
N GLN A 50 4.29 -0.67 -8.83
CA GLN A 50 5.41 -1.40 -9.42
C GLN A 50 4.99 -2.12 -10.71
N GLN A 51 3.81 -2.77 -10.71
CA GLN A 51 3.27 -3.43 -11.90
C GLN A 51 2.97 -2.41 -13.01
N LEU A 52 2.30 -1.31 -12.68
CA LEU A 52 2.01 -0.24 -13.64
C LEU A 52 3.29 0.34 -14.26
N ALA A 53 4.33 0.58 -13.45
CA ALA A 53 5.63 1.05 -13.96
C ALA A 53 6.28 0.04 -14.91
N ALA A 54 6.26 -1.25 -14.55
CA ALA A 54 6.81 -2.32 -15.38
C ALA A 54 6.07 -2.46 -16.72
N ASP A 55 4.76 -2.38 -16.71
CA ASP A 55 3.94 -2.51 -17.91
C ASP A 55 4.06 -1.27 -18.81
N ALA A 56 4.14 -0.06 -18.23
CA ALA A 56 4.43 1.16 -18.97
C ALA A 56 5.82 1.14 -19.63
N ALA A 57 6.83 0.64 -18.91
CA ALA A 57 8.16 0.45 -19.48
C ALA A 57 8.15 -0.61 -20.61
N ARG A 58 7.38 -1.69 -20.45
CA ARG A 58 7.22 -2.70 -21.51
C ARG A 58 6.52 -2.10 -22.74
N ALA A 59 5.50 -1.27 -22.55
CA ALA A 59 4.79 -0.61 -23.64
C ALA A 59 5.68 0.35 -24.43
N SER A 60 6.66 1.00 -23.77
CA SER A 60 7.58 1.91 -24.45
C SER A 60 8.63 1.21 -25.31
N VAL A 61 8.83 -0.10 -25.19
CA VAL A 61 9.85 -0.85 -25.95
C VAL A 61 9.74 -0.63 -27.47
N ALA A 62 8.51 -0.50 -27.98
CA ALA A 62 8.22 -0.35 -29.41
C ALA A 62 8.60 1.03 -30.00
N GLY A 63 8.91 2.03 -29.17
CA GLY A 63 9.24 3.37 -29.64
C GLY A 63 10.62 3.42 -30.32
N LEU A 64 10.71 4.12 -31.45
CA LEU A 64 11.94 4.25 -32.22
C LEU A 64 12.77 5.48 -31.81
N SER A 65 12.18 6.39 -31.03
CA SER A 65 12.83 7.57 -30.45
C SER A 65 12.44 7.75 -28.99
N ASP A 66 13.22 8.49 -28.20
CA ASP A 66 12.88 8.77 -26.80
C ASP A 66 11.52 9.46 -26.65
N ALA A 67 11.18 10.38 -27.55
CA ALA A 67 9.88 11.06 -27.57
C ALA A 67 8.72 10.07 -27.79
N GLU A 68 8.91 9.10 -28.69
CA GLU A 68 7.91 8.06 -28.94
C GLU A 68 7.78 7.08 -27.78
N ARG A 69 8.91 6.71 -27.15
CA ARG A 69 8.93 5.88 -25.93
C ARG A 69 8.21 6.55 -24.77
N ILE A 70 8.42 7.86 -24.59
CA ILE A 70 7.70 8.66 -23.59
C ILE A 70 6.20 8.64 -23.87
N ASN A 71 5.77 8.94 -25.10
CA ASN A 71 4.35 8.94 -25.47
C ASN A 71 3.68 7.57 -25.30
N LEU A 72 4.39 6.48 -25.60
CA LEU A 72 3.89 5.12 -25.39
C LEU A 72 3.74 4.79 -23.90
N ALA A 73 4.74 5.14 -23.07
CA ALA A 73 4.68 4.93 -21.63
C ALA A 73 3.56 5.74 -20.96
N THR A 74 3.49 7.05 -21.23
CA THR A 74 2.46 7.93 -20.65
C THR A 74 1.08 7.53 -21.13
N GLY A 75 0.91 7.28 -22.43
CA GLY A 75 -0.36 6.81 -22.97
C GLY A 75 -0.81 5.46 -22.41
N PHE A 76 0.12 4.55 -22.10
CA PHE A 76 -0.22 3.32 -21.39
C PHE A 76 -0.74 3.60 -19.98
N ILE A 77 -0.08 4.48 -19.23
CA ILE A 77 -0.48 4.84 -17.87
C ILE A 77 -1.86 5.49 -17.88
N ASP A 78 -2.12 6.46 -18.76
CA ASP A 78 -3.40 7.16 -18.83
C ASP A 78 -4.58 6.22 -19.10
N ARG A 79 -4.36 5.18 -19.92
CA ARG A 79 -5.40 4.19 -20.24
C ARG A 79 -5.61 3.13 -19.17
N ASN A 80 -4.56 2.79 -18.40
CA ASN A 80 -4.56 1.61 -17.54
C ASN A 80 -4.46 1.92 -16.03
N ALA A 81 -4.13 3.15 -15.62
CA ALA A 81 -3.99 3.50 -14.21
C ALA A 81 -5.28 3.23 -13.41
N ALA A 82 -6.45 3.41 -14.02
CA ALA A 82 -7.75 3.15 -13.42
C ALA A 82 -8.00 1.66 -13.10
N VAL A 83 -7.26 0.74 -13.73
CA VAL A 83 -7.33 -0.70 -13.44
C VAL A 83 -6.76 -1.03 -12.05
N TYR A 84 -6.00 -0.11 -11.46
CA TYR A 84 -5.41 -0.22 -10.14
C TYR A 84 -6.17 0.67 -9.14
N PRO A 85 -7.23 0.17 -8.46
CA PRO A 85 -8.20 1.03 -7.78
C PRO A 85 -7.59 1.86 -6.63
N LEU A 86 -6.57 1.31 -5.96
CA LEU A 86 -5.87 2.01 -4.89
C LEU A 86 -5.08 3.22 -5.40
N LEU A 87 -4.55 3.14 -6.63
CA LEU A 87 -3.82 4.26 -7.23
C LEU A 87 -4.76 5.39 -7.63
N GLY A 88 -6.00 5.09 -8.02
CA GLY A 88 -7.03 6.09 -8.37
C GLY A 88 -7.47 6.99 -7.21
N LEU A 89 -7.09 6.67 -5.97
CA LEU A 89 -7.35 7.51 -4.79
C LEU A 89 -6.40 8.71 -4.71
N GLY A 90 -5.30 8.72 -5.45
CA GLY A 90 -4.29 9.78 -5.44
C GLY A 90 -3.72 10.08 -6.83
N ALA A 91 -2.86 11.09 -6.92
CA ALA A 91 -2.16 11.41 -8.15
C ALA A 91 -0.94 10.50 -8.33
N VAL A 92 -0.81 9.87 -9.51
CA VAL A 92 0.41 9.17 -9.92
C VAL A 92 1.26 10.15 -10.74
N GLY A 93 2.40 10.56 -10.19
CA GLY A 93 3.42 11.29 -10.92
C GLY A 93 4.20 10.35 -11.84
N VAL A 94 4.44 10.79 -13.08
CA VAL A 94 5.11 10.00 -14.11
C VAL A 94 6.38 10.72 -14.56
N GLU A 95 7.49 10.00 -14.57
CA GLU A 95 8.77 10.45 -15.11
C GLU A 95 9.30 9.35 -16.03
N ALA A 96 9.25 9.58 -17.35
CA ALA A 96 9.74 8.64 -18.35
C ALA A 96 10.84 9.30 -19.19
N GLY A 97 11.93 8.59 -19.46
CA GLY A 97 13.04 9.13 -20.23
C GLY A 97 14.28 8.23 -20.29
N PRO A 98 15.27 8.60 -21.12
CA PRO A 98 16.53 7.87 -21.21
C PRO A 98 17.33 7.94 -19.91
N SER A 99 18.17 6.94 -19.66
CA SER A 99 19.07 6.94 -18.50
C SER A 99 20.20 7.94 -18.69
N ALA A 100 20.42 8.80 -17.69
CA ALA A 100 21.58 9.68 -17.66
C ALA A 100 22.89 8.93 -17.38
N SER A 101 22.83 7.74 -16.76
CA SER A 101 24.02 6.98 -16.35
C SER A 101 24.37 5.81 -17.25
N GLU A 102 23.41 5.30 -18.03
CA GLU A 102 23.61 4.12 -18.88
C GLU A 102 23.07 4.35 -20.29
N ALA A 103 23.99 4.42 -21.26
CA ALA A 103 23.59 4.45 -22.65
C ALA A 103 22.72 3.23 -22.99
N ASN A 104 21.69 3.44 -23.82
CA ASN A 104 20.77 2.40 -24.28
C ASN A 104 19.77 1.87 -23.23
N GLN A 105 19.51 2.60 -22.16
CA GLN A 105 18.42 2.32 -21.21
C GLN A 105 17.35 3.41 -21.24
N PHE A 106 16.10 2.98 -21.09
CA PHE A 106 14.94 3.85 -20.91
C PHE A 106 14.24 3.52 -19.59
N LEU A 107 13.96 4.53 -18.79
CA LEU A 107 13.37 4.40 -17.46
C LEU A 107 11.94 4.93 -17.45
N VAL A 108 11.10 4.24 -16.70
CA VAL A 108 9.79 4.73 -16.27
C VAL A 108 9.77 4.73 -14.75
N THR A 109 9.68 5.91 -14.17
CA THR A 109 9.58 6.12 -12.73
C THR A 109 8.21 6.65 -12.39
N LEU A 110 7.52 5.95 -11.50
CA LEU A 110 6.21 6.36 -10.99
C LEU A 110 6.34 6.75 -9.52
N THR A 111 5.66 7.81 -9.15
CA THR A 111 5.56 8.27 -7.76
C THR A 111 4.08 8.39 -7.37
N TYR A 112 3.70 7.80 -6.26
CA TYR A 112 2.34 7.82 -5.74
C TYR A 112 2.31 8.44 -4.35
N ASP A 113 1.40 9.41 -4.17
CA ASP A 113 1.09 9.98 -2.85
C ASP A 113 0.15 9.04 -2.09
N ALA A 114 0.73 8.24 -1.21
CA ALA A 114 0.01 7.31 -0.36
C ALA A 114 -0.80 8.00 0.73
N SER A 115 -0.70 9.32 0.93
CA SER A 115 -1.53 10.08 1.91
C SER A 115 -3.03 9.90 1.69
N ALA A 116 -3.45 9.55 0.47
CA ALA A 116 -4.83 9.27 0.14
C ALA A 116 -5.33 7.88 0.61
N LEU A 117 -4.44 6.98 1.06
CA LEU A 117 -4.84 5.66 1.52
C LEU A 117 -5.61 5.75 2.86
N PRO A 118 -6.67 4.95 3.08
CA PRO A 118 -7.46 4.98 4.31
C PRO A 118 -6.67 4.69 5.61
N ILE A 119 -5.47 4.11 5.48
CA ILE A 119 -4.62 3.69 6.59
C ILE A 119 -4.26 4.84 7.55
N TRP A 120 -4.21 6.08 7.04
CA TRP A 120 -3.85 7.26 7.83
C TRP A 120 -4.97 7.72 8.77
N ASN A 121 -6.21 7.29 8.53
CA ASN A 121 -7.37 7.65 9.34
C ASN A 121 -7.67 6.64 10.46
N LEU A 122 -6.88 5.55 10.57
CA LEU A 122 -7.12 4.49 11.55
C LEU A 122 -6.78 4.92 13.00
N GLY A 123 -6.06 6.03 13.20
CA GLY A 123 -5.72 6.55 14.54
C GLY A 123 -4.82 5.64 15.39
N VAL A 124 -4.32 4.54 14.83
CA VAL A 124 -3.42 3.62 15.50
C VAL A 124 -1.98 4.15 15.40
N PRO A 125 -1.26 4.35 16.52
CA PRO A 125 0.14 4.77 16.50
C PRO A 125 1.01 3.60 16.03
N LEU A 126 1.09 3.42 14.71
CA LEU A 126 1.97 2.46 14.06
C LEU A 126 3.22 3.18 13.55
N PRO A 127 4.42 2.57 13.61
CA PRO A 127 5.57 3.05 12.86
C PRO A 127 5.28 2.91 11.36
N GLY A 128 4.67 3.95 10.77
CA GLY A 128 4.19 3.92 9.41
C GLY A 128 5.33 4.01 8.39
N PRO A 129 5.16 3.42 7.20
CA PRO A 129 6.04 3.70 6.07
C PRO A 129 5.91 5.16 5.61
N GLY A 130 6.81 5.61 4.73
CA GLY A 130 6.70 6.94 4.15
C GLY A 130 5.43 7.11 3.30
N LYS A 131 4.92 8.35 3.20
CA LYS A 131 3.72 8.70 2.42
C LYS A 131 3.97 8.83 0.91
N ALA A 132 5.22 8.78 0.47
CA ALA A 132 5.57 8.75 -0.95
C ALA A 132 6.06 7.34 -1.32
N ILE A 133 5.37 6.69 -2.25
CA ILE A 133 5.80 5.42 -2.83
C ILE A 133 6.42 5.74 -4.19
N ARG A 134 7.65 5.28 -4.43
CA ARG A 134 8.33 5.46 -5.71
C ARG A 134 8.79 4.12 -6.25
N HIS A 135 8.44 3.83 -7.49
CA HIS A 135 8.88 2.63 -8.21
C HIS A 135 9.46 3.00 -9.56
N ARG A 136 10.48 2.24 -9.97
CA ARG A 136 11.21 2.47 -11.22
C ARG A 136 11.33 1.16 -11.97
N ALA A 137 10.93 1.17 -13.22
CA ALA A 137 11.20 0.11 -14.18
C ALA A 137 12.20 0.61 -15.23
N THR A 138 13.10 -0.26 -15.65
CA THR A 138 14.05 0.02 -16.73
C THR A 138 13.88 -1.02 -17.83
N ILE A 139 14.03 -0.57 -19.08
CA ILE A 139 14.16 -1.43 -20.24
C ILE A 139 15.45 -1.05 -20.98
N ARG A 140 16.06 -2.01 -21.66
CA ARG A 140 17.07 -1.70 -22.67
C ARG A 140 16.36 -1.31 -23.96
N ASN A 141 16.91 -0.34 -24.68
CA ASN A 141 16.42 -0.06 -26.02
C ASN A 141 16.77 -1.28 -26.88
N GLY A 142 15.74 -1.95 -27.40
CA GLY A 142 15.91 -3.11 -28.28
C GLY A 142 16.49 -2.69 -29.64
N GLY A 143 17.26 -3.58 -30.26
CA GLY A 143 17.88 -3.37 -31.57
C GLY A 143 19.39 -3.11 -31.49
N ALA A 144 20.17 -4.16 -31.74
CA ALA A 144 21.52 -4.08 -32.29
C ALA A 144 21.56 -5.01 -33.50
#